data_AF-A0A563VQV9-F1
#
_entry.id   AF-A0A563VQV9-F1
#
_cell.length_a   1.000
_cell.length_b   1.000
_cell.length_c   1.000
_cell.angle_alpha   90.00
_cell.angle_beta   90.00
_cell.angle_gamma   90.00
#
_symmetry.space_group_name_H-M   'P 1'
#
loop_
_entity.id
_entity.type
_entity.pdbx_description
1 polymer ?
#
loop_
_entity_poly.entity_id
_entity_poly.type
_entity_poly.pdbx_seq_one_letter_code
_entity_poly.pdbx_strand_id
1 'polypeptide(L)'
;MSSQDLELASRIGELVSHFSEEWEEYQDWLRDIISSRLVLRERYPAWQTVVIFHWRLLYFVAYVGIVMVVNRLLKKLKSFLLEKDFLNFTILSERVATVTQLLGIARYRYILQRTATLLAVVELTLCGIAAFTGILLAFYYQPTALGAYNSLTMIVEEVTNGSLILSLHNLAGHSLIVLALVQIVVMFLGRRFLLSWLTAWISGICLTLTAIGLSWTAIVLNWEQTSFWRFKIELSIVASIPLVGSNLRDILSGGNGISSLTLQHMYALHSYILAVVAIILSITHLTALICQEQNWKPENKKFRLMQLCNKYVSNEESSSV
;
A
#
# COMPACT_ATOMS: atom_id res chain seq x y z
N MET A 1 -7.64 30.49 0.97
CA MET A 1 -6.64 29.98 1.94
C MET A 1 -6.38 31.10 2.93
N SER A 2 -6.16 30.73 4.19
CA SER A 2 -5.59 31.60 5.22
C SER A 2 -4.17 32.02 4.80
N SER A 3 -3.74 33.22 5.14
CA SER A 3 -2.37 33.72 4.90
C SER A 3 -1.28 32.82 5.51
N GLN A 4 -1.63 32.04 6.54
CA GLN A 4 -0.73 31.19 7.32
C GLN A 4 -0.12 30.05 6.52
N ASP A 5 -0.88 29.40 5.63
CA ASP A 5 -0.39 28.26 4.85
C ASP A 5 0.65 28.69 3.80
N LEU A 6 0.51 29.92 3.29
CA LEU A 6 1.42 30.51 2.31
C LEU A 6 2.74 30.91 2.98
N GLU A 7 2.65 31.43 4.20
CA GLU A 7 3.82 31.75 5.02
C GLU A 7 4.61 30.49 5.39
N LEU A 8 3.91 29.40 5.72
CA LEU A 8 4.55 28.12 6.07
C LEU A 8 5.29 27.49 4.86
N ALA A 9 4.67 27.51 3.67
CA ALA A 9 5.31 27.04 2.44
C ALA A 9 6.51 27.90 2.02
N SER A 10 6.43 29.23 2.20
CA SER A 10 7.54 30.15 1.95
C SER A 10 8.73 29.90 2.87
N ARG A 11 8.49 29.75 4.18
CA ARG A 11 9.53 29.44 5.18
C ARG A 11 10.20 28.09 4.91
N ILE A 12 9.45 27.09 4.44
CA ILE A 12 10.01 25.80 4.00
C ILE A 12 10.87 25.98 2.74
N GLY A 13 10.41 26.77 1.76
CA GLY A 13 11.18 27.06 0.55
C GLY A 13 12.53 27.73 0.84
N GLU A 14 12.55 28.68 1.78
CA GLU A 14 13.76 29.38 2.22
C GLU A 14 14.72 28.49 3.04
N LEU A 15 14.18 27.57 3.84
CA LEU A 15 14.98 26.56 4.53
C LEU A 15 15.64 25.59 3.52
N VAL A 16 14.90 25.19 2.49
CA VAL A 16 15.36 24.23 1.49
C VAL A 16 16.37 24.85 0.52
N SER A 17 16.34 26.17 0.32
CA SER A 17 17.31 26.88 -0.54
C SER A 17 18.74 26.95 0.04
N HIS A 18 18.92 26.64 1.33
CA HIS A 18 20.23 26.60 1.98
C HIS A 18 21.03 25.30 1.77
N PHE A 19 20.48 24.29 1.07
CA PHE A 19 21.15 23.01 0.84
C PHE A 19 21.76 22.91 -0.58
N SER A 20 22.88 22.21 -0.72
CA SER A 20 23.75 22.10 -1.92
C SER A 20 23.06 21.58 -3.20
N GLU A 21 23.73 21.66 -4.37
CA GLU A 21 23.25 21.19 -5.70
C GLU A 21 22.59 19.78 -5.72
N GLU A 22 22.94 18.86 -4.80
CA GLU A 22 22.25 17.57 -4.60
C GLU A 22 20.74 17.70 -4.27
N TRP A 23 20.24 18.92 -4.00
CA TRP A 23 18.88 19.20 -3.53
C TRP A 23 17.99 19.92 -4.54
N GLU A 24 18.47 20.24 -5.75
CA GLU A 24 17.66 20.88 -6.81
C GLU A 24 16.40 20.06 -7.15
N GLU A 25 16.51 18.73 -7.19
CA GLU A 25 15.37 17.84 -7.47
C GLU A 25 14.24 17.99 -6.43
N TYR A 26 14.58 18.22 -5.15
CA TYR A 26 13.59 18.40 -4.09
C TYR A 26 12.99 19.81 -4.12
N GLN A 27 13.76 20.81 -4.53
CA GLN A 27 13.26 22.17 -4.74
C GLN A 27 12.27 22.23 -5.90
N ASP A 28 12.57 21.56 -7.00
CA ASP A 28 11.66 21.42 -8.14
C ASP A 28 10.39 20.66 -7.75
N TRP A 29 10.53 19.60 -6.94
CA TRP A 29 9.38 18.84 -6.48
C TRP A 29 8.47 19.64 -5.52
N LEU A 30 9.06 20.45 -4.64
CA LEU A 30 8.31 21.39 -3.80
C LEU A 30 7.59 22.43 -4.67
N ARG A 31 8.28 22.97 -5.68
CA ARG A 31 7.72 23.94 -6.64
C ARG A 31 6.56 23.34 -7.43
N ASP A 32 6.63 22.06 -7.81
CA ASP A 32 5.55 21.31 -8.46
C ASP A 32 4.36 21.05 -7.54
N ILE A 33 4.61 20.79 -6.25
CA ILE A 33 3.54 20.69 -5.25
C ILE A 33 2.82 22.03 -5.11
N ILE A 34 3.55 23.13 -5.01
CA ILE A 34 3.00 24.48 -4.89
C ILE A 34 2.23 24.88 -6.16
N SER A 35 2.80 24.65 -7.34
CA SER A 35 2.20 25.04 -8.64
C SER A 35 0.93 24.25 -8.97
N SER A 36 0.86 22.98 -8.56
CA SER A 36 -0.29 22.11 -8.81
C SER A 36 -1.59 22.55 -8.11
N ARG A 37 -1.52 23.49 -7.18
CA ARG A 37 -2.68 24.04 -6.46
C ARG A 37 -3.73 24.64 -7.40
N LEU A 38 -3.29 25.39 -8.41
CA LEU A 38 -4.19 26.07 -9.36
C LEU A 38 -4.97 25.03 -10.17
N VAL A 39 -4.26 24.01 -10.67
CA VAL A 39 -4.82 22.90 -11.45
C VAL A 39 -5.79 22.06 -10.60
N LEU A 40 -5.47 21.81 -9.32
CA LEU A 40 -6.36 21.05 -8.43
C LEU A 40 -7.66 21.79 -8.14
N ARG A 41 -7.60 23.12 -8.01
CA ARG A 41 -8.78 23.96 -7.74
C ARG A 41 -9.76 24.01 -8.90
N GLU A 42 -9.27 23.91 -10.13
CA GLU A 42 -10.11 23.83 -11.34
C GLU A 42 -10.83 22.48 -11.47
N ARG A 43 -10.27 21.42 -10.88
CA ARG A 43 -10.75 20.05 -11.08
C ARG A 43 -11.53 19.46 -9.89
N TYR A 44 -11.34 19.97 -8.68
CA TYR A 44 -11.93 19.42 -7.46
C TYR A 44 -12.60 20.50 -6.58
N PRO A 45 -13.64 20.13 -5.80
CA PRO A 45 -14.21 21.02 -4.78
C PRO A 45 -13.17 21.45 -3.74
N ALA A 46 -13.37 22.62 -3.16
CA ALA A 46 -12.36 23.32 -2.36
C ALA A 46 -11.81 22.49 -1.19
N TRP A 47 -12.67 21.75 -0.48
CA TRP A 47 -12.26 20.90 0.65
C TRP A 47 -11.34 19.74 0.20
N GLN A 48 -11.63 19.12 -0.95
CA GLN A 48 -10.78 18.05 -1.51
C GLN A 48 -9.43 18.59 -1.94
N THR A 49 -9.41 19.75 -2.60
CA THR A 49 -8.16 20.42 -3.01
C THR A 49 -7.26 20.70 -1.81
N VAL A 50 -7.84 21.19 -0.71
CA VAL A 50 -7.12 21.47 0.54
C VAL A 50 -6.56 20.19 1.14
N VAL A 51 -7.35 19.13 1.24
CA VAL A 51 -6.91 17.83 1.78
C VAL A 51 -5.77 17.26 0.92
N ILE A 52 -5.94 17.22 -0.40
CA ILE A 52 -4.93 16.71 -1.34
C ILE A 52 -3.63 17.51 -1.24
N PHE A 53 -3.71 18.84 -1.13
CA PHE A 53 -2.54 19.70 -1.01
C PHE A 53 -1.79 19.47 0.32
N HIS A 54 -2.49 19.44 1.45
CA HIS A 54 -1.89 19.21 2.76
C HIS A 54 -1.24 17.83 2.87
N TRP A 55 -1.89 16.80 2.33
CA TRP A 55 -1.30 15.45 2.28
C TRP A 55 -0.01 15.40 1.46
N ARG A 56 0.05 16.13 0.34
CA ARG A 56 1.26 16.22 -0.49
C ARG A 56 2.39 16.98 0.20
N LEU A 57 2.07 18.07 0.89
CA LEU A 57 3.06 18.85 1.64
C LEU A 57 3.59 18.07 2.86
N LEU A 58 2.71 17.41 3.61
CA LEU A 58 3.08 16.56 4.74
C LEU A 58 3.96 15.39 4.28
N TYR A 59 3.61 14.75 3.17
CA TYR A 59 4.42 13.70 2.55
C TYR A 59 5.79 14.20 2.12
N PHE A 60 5.88 15.38 1.49
CA PHE A 60 7.16 16.01 1.13
C PHE A 60 8.06 16.20 2.34
N VAL A 61 7.54 16.79 3.42
CA VAL A 61 8.32 17.07 4.64
C VAL A 61 8.77 15.77 5.31
N ALA A 62 7.88 14.78 5.44
CA ALA A 62 8.22 13.48 6.01
C ALA A 62 9.28 12.74 5.16
N TYR A 63 9.14 12.77 3.84
CA TYR A 63 10.06 12.13 2.89
C TYR A 63 11.44 12.78 2.95
N VAL A 64 11.54 14.11 2.86
CA VAL A 64 12.82 14.84 2.96
C VAL A 64 13.48 14.57 4.30
N GLY A 65 12.72 14.60 5.40
CA GLY A 65 13.23 14.27 6.73
C GLY A 65 13.84 12.87 6.81
N ILE A 66 13.14 11.86 6.28
CA ILE A 66 13.63 10.47 6.25
C ILE A 66 14.87 10.34 5.37
N VAL A 67 14.88 10.94 4.17
CA VAL A 67 16.03 10.90 3.25
C VAL A 67 17.26 11.55 3.89
N MET A 68 17.10 12.66 4.60
CA MET A 68 18.20 13.30 5.34
C MET A 68 18.79 12.36 6.41
N VAL A 69 17.94 11.68 7.18
CA VAL A 69 18.37 10.72 8.21
C VAL A 69 19.09 9.54 7.58
N VAL A 70 18.52 8.95 6.53
CA VAL A 70 19.10 7.80 5.82
C VAL A 70 20.42 8.17 5.14
N ASN A 71 20.51 9.30 4.46
CA ASN A 71 21.77 9.74 3.83
C ASN A 71 22.86 10.01 4.87
N ARG A 72 22.53 10.59 6.04
CA ARG A 72 23.51 10.72 7.12
C ARG A 72 23.99 9.35 7.63
N LEU A 73 23.07 8.41 7.84
CA LEU A 73 23.40 7.05 8.27
C LEU A 73 24.26 6.31 7.23
N LEU A 74 23.92 6.42 5.95
CA LEU A 74 24.66 5.80 4.85
C LEU A 74 26.04 6.42 4.66
N LYS A 75 26.19 7.75 4.76
CA LYS A 75 27.52 8.40 4.73
C LYS A 75 28.39 7.92 5.89
N LYS A 76 27.82 7.81 7.10
CA LYS A 76 28.49 7.30 8.30
C LYS A 76 28.85 5.81 8.21
N LEU A 77 27.98 5.01 7.61
CA LEU A 77 28.23 3.59 7.37
C LEU A 77 29.29 3.38 6.29
N LYS A 78 29.25 4.18 5.21
CA LYS A 78 30.25 4.15 4.13
C LYS A 78 31.62 4.55 4.64
N SER A 79 31.73 5.59 5.47
CA SER A 79 33.01 5.97 6.09
C SER A 79 33.54 4.88 7.01
N PHE A 80 32.66 4.24 7.78
CA PHE A 80 33.01 3.11 8.66
C PHE A 80 33.46 1.85 7.87
N LEU A 81 32.84 1.56 6.73
CA LEU A 81 33.19 0.39 5.89
C LEU A 81 34.46 0.63 5.06
N LEU A 82 34.72 1.88 4.65
CA LEU A 82 35.97 2.27 3.98
C LEU A 82 37.17 2.21 4.93
N GLU A 83 36.98 2.56 6.21
CA GLU A 83 38.00 2.39 7.26
C GLU A 83 38.40 0.92 7.49
N LYS A 84 37.55 -0.03 7.08
CA LYS A 84 37.77 -1.48 7.20
C LYS A 84 38.18 -2.18 5.89
N ASP A 85 38.64 -1.43 4.89
CA ASP A 85 39.22 -1.94 3.64
C ASP A 85 38.32 -2.90 2.82
N PHE A 86 37.00 -2.80 2.96
CA PHE A 86 36.06 -3.75 2.35
C PHE A 86 35.68 -3.45 0.88
N LEU A 87 36.07 -2.29 0.34
CA LEU A 87 35.59 -1.79 -0.97
C LEU A 87 36.73 -1.27 -1.85
N ASN A 88 37.75 -2.09 -2.11
CA ASN A 88 38.65 -1.85 -3.24
C ASN A 88 38.03 -2.43 -4.52
N PHE A 89 37.26 -1.62 -5.24
CA PHE A 89 36.84 -1.95 -6.61
C PHE A 89 37.22 -0.84 -7.59
N THR A 90 37.88 -1.30 -8.64
CA THR A 90 38.64 -0.62 -9.69
C THR A 90 37.87 0.49 -10.41
N ILE A 91 38.59 1.57 -10.73
CA ILE A 91 38.10 2.76 -11.43
C ILE A 91 37.63 2.40 -12.85
N LEU A 92 36.31 2.43 -13.08
CA LEU A 92 35.72 2.51 -14.42
C LEU A 92 35.45 3.97 -14.77
N SER A 93 35.71 4.36 -16.01
CA SER A 93 35.52 5.75 -16.48
C SER A 93 34.10 6.28 -16.21
N GLU A 94 34.02 7.56 -15.81
CA GLU A 94 32.78 8.25 -15.38
C GLU A 94 31.59 8.05 -16.32
N ARG A 95 31.83 7.99 -17.64
CA ARG A 95 30.78 7.78 -18.66
C ARG A 95 30.26 6.35 -18.71
N VAL A 96 31.12 5.35 -18.50
CA VAL A 96 30.69 3.94 -18.46
C VAL A 96 29.99 3.65 -17.13
N ALA A 97 30.48 4.24 -16.02
CA ALA A 97 29.87 4.14 -14.69
C ALA A 97 28.45 4.75 -14.63
N THR A 98 28.23 5.91 -15.27
CA THR A 98 26.90 6.54 -15.36
C THR A 98 25.93 5.73 -16.22
N VAL A 99 26.36 5.19 -17.37
CA VAL A 99 25.52 4.34 -18.21
C VAL A 99 25.19 3.00 -17.53
N THR A 100 26.15 2.37 -16.85
CA THR A 100 25.89 1.15 -16.06
C THR A 100 25.00 1.41 -14.86
N GLN A 101 25.15 2.55 -14.17
CA GLN A 101 24.21 2.96 -13.11
C GLN A 101 22.80 3.18 -13.66
N LEU A 102 22.64 3.92 -14.75
CA LEU A 102 21.33 4.20 -15.34
C LEU A 102 20.63 2.92 -15.81
N LEU A 103 21.37 2.00 -16.45
CA LEU A 103 20.87 0.68 -16.86
C LEU A 103 20.53 -0.19 -15.64
N GLY A 104 21.34 -0.16 -14.58
CA GLY A 104 21.09 -0.87 -13.33
C GLY A 104 19.79 -0.41 -12.65
N ILE A 105 19.56 0.91 -12.56
CA ILE A 105 18.36 1.47 -11.96
C ILE A 105 17.12 1.19 -12.84
N ALA A 106 17.26 1.19 -14.18
CA ALA A 106 16.19 0.80 -15.09
C ALA A 106 15.79 -0.68 -14.92
N ARG A 107 16.77 -1.59 -14.82
CA ARG A 107 16.55 -3.02 -14.58
C ARG A 107 15.89 -3.28 -13.22
N TYR A 108 16.39 -2.66 -12.16
CA TYR A 108 15.84 -2.77 -10.81
C TYR A 108 14.35 -2.37 -10.75
N ARG A 109 14.00 -1.23 -11.37
CA ARG A 109 12.62 -0.75 -11.43
C ARG A 109 11.69 -1.68 -12.23
N TYR A 110 12.18 -2.25 -13.33
CA TYR A 110 11.40 -3.20 -14.12
C TYR A 110 11.10 -4.48 -13.33
N ILE A 111 12.11 -5.02 -12.64
CA ILE A 111 11.94 -6.21 -11.80
C ILE A 111 10.90 -5.94 -10.72
N LEU A 112 11.02 -4.83 -9.97
CA LEU A 112 10.07 -4.48 -8.91
C LEU A 112 8.63 -4.30 -9.40
N GLN A 113 8.46 -3.70 -10.58
CA GLN A 113 7.14 -3.54 -11.18
C GLN A 113 6.53 -4.89 -11.55
N ARG A 114 7.33 -5.79 -12.14
CA ARG A 114 6.86 -7.13 -12.47
C ARG A 114 6.55 -7.96 -11.23
N THR A 115 7.36 -7.86 -10.19
CA THR A 115 7.09 -8.53 -8.91
C THR A 115 5.80 -8.02 -8.27
N ALA A 116 5.52 -6.72 -8.32
CA ALA A 116 4.27 -6.16 -7.80
C ALA A 116 3.04 -6.69 -8.55
N THR A 117 3.09 -6.75 -9.89
CA THR A 117 1.98 -7.32 -10.68
C THR A 117 1.80 -8.82 -10.37
N LEU A 118 2.89 -9.59 -10.24
CA LEU A 118 2.81 -11.01 -9.90
C LEU A 118 2.23 -11.25 -8.50
N LEU A 119 2.66 -10.46 -7.52
CA LEU A 119 2.10 -10.51 -6.16
C LEU A 119 0.60 -10.20 -6.16
N ALA A 120 0.15 -9.18 -6.91
CA ALA A 120 -1.27 -8.86 -7.03
C ALA A 120 -2.11 -10.00 -7.67
N VAL A 121 -1.53 -10.75 -8.62
CA VAL A 121 -2.19 -11.97 -9.17
C VAL A 121 -2.32 -13.04 -8.09
N VAL A 122 -1.29 -13.24 -7.28
CA VAL A 122 -1.33 -14.19 -6.16
C VAL A 122 -2.36 -13.75 -5.12
N GLU A 123 -2.41 -12.47 -4.74
CA GLU A 123 -3.40 -11.92 -3.82
C GLU A 123 -4.84 -12.17 -4.31
N LEU A 124 -5.14 -11.86 -5.56
CA LEU A 124 -6.47 -12.13 -6.15
C LEU A 124 -6.80 -13.63 -6.11
N THR A 125 -5.82 -14.48 -6.39
CA THR A 125 -5.99 -15.94 -6.35
C THR A 125 -6.30 -16.42 -4.93
N LEU A 126 -5.59 -15.89 -3.92
CA LEU A 126 -5.83 -16.20 -2.51
C LEU A 126 -7.21 -15.71 -2.06
N CYS A 127 -7.64 -14.51 -2.47
CA CYS A 127 -9.00 -14.02 -2.25
C CYS A 127 -10.04 -14.99 -2.84
N GLY A 128 -9.81 -15.48 -4.07
CA GLY A 128 -10.70 -16.45 -4.72
C GLY A 128 -10.76 -17.79 -3.97
N ILE A 129 -9.61 -18.31 -3.52
CA ILE A 129 -9.55 -19.55 -2.74
C ILE A 129 -10.27 -19.37 -1.40
N ALA A 130 -10.01 -18.27 -0.67
CA ALA A 130 -10.66 -17.96 0.60
C ALA A 130 -12.17 -17.80 0.43
N ALA A 131 -12.63 -17.10 -0.60
CA ALA A 131 -14.05 -16.94 -0.88
C ALA A 131 -14.74 -18.26 -1.20
N PHE A 132 -14.14 -19.07 -2.08
CA PHE A 132 -14.70 -20.37 -2.46
C PHE A 132 -14.77 -21.33 -1.28
N THR A 133 -13.67 -21.50 -0.55
CA THR A 133 -13.63 -22.34 0.65
C THR A 133 -14.55 -21.82 1.75
N GLY A 134 -14.67 -20.50 1.91
CA GLY A 134 -15.56 -19.86 2.88
C GLY A 134 -17.03 -20.15 2.59
N ILE A 135 -17.43 -20.12 1.31
CA ILE A 135 -18.78 -20.53 0.89
C ILE A 135 -19.04 -22.01 1.22
N LEU A 136 -18.06 -22.90 1.00
CA LEU A 136 -18.21 -24.31 1.36
C LEU A 136 -18.39 -24.51 2.88
N LEU A 137 -17.63 -23.77 3.70
CA LEU A 137 -17.77 -23.80 5.16
C LEU A 137 -19.13 -23.24 5.62
N ALA A 138 -19.64 -22.21 4.93
CA ALA A 138 -20.91 -21.57 5.24
C ALA A 138 -22.14 -22.50 5.16
N PHE A 139 -22.05 -23.61 4.40
CA PHE A 139 -23.13 -24.61 4.37
C PHE A 139 -23.32 -25.37 5.69
N TYR A 140 -22.27 -25.47 6.51
CA TYR A 140 -22.25 -26.26 7.74
C TYR A 140 -22.11 -25.41 9.01
N TYR A 141 -21.48 -24.23 8.91
CA TYR A 141 -21.19 -23.39 10.06
C TYR A 141 -22.44 -22.71 10.63
N GLN A 142 -22.60 -22.78 11.95
CA GLN A 142 -23.72 -22.16 12.67
C GLN A 142 -23.23 -20.98 13.53
N PRO A 143 -23.52 -19.71 13.16
CA PRO A 143 -23.06 -18.52 13.89
C PRO A 143 -23.89 -18.24 15.15
N THR A 144 -23.93 -19.17 16.10
CA THR A 144 -24.59 -19.02 17.40
C THR A 144 -23.67 -19.45 18.53
N ALA A 145 -23.82 -18.90 19.73
CA ALA A 145 -22.94 -19.22 20.86
C ALA A 145 -22.98 -20.71 21.28
N LEU A 146 -24.09 -21.40 20.99
CA LEU A 146 -24.24 -22.84 21.24
C LEU A 146 -23.81 -23.71 20.05
N GLY A 147 -23.78 -23.16 18.84
CA GLY A 147 -23.56 -23.91 17.60
C GLY A 147 -22.19 -23.70 16.96
N ALA A 148 -21.52 -22.57 17.18
CA ALA A 148 -20.30 -22.21 16.45
C ALA A 148 -19.16 -23.22 16.65
N TYR A 149 -18.83 -23.52 17.91
CA TYR A 149 -17.79 -24.51 18.24
C TYR A 149 -18.15 -25.93 17.76
N ASN A 150 -19.39 -26.35 18.01
CA ASN A 150 -19.85 -27.69 17.63
C ASN A 150 -19.90 -27.88 16.11
N SER A 151 -20.38 -26.89 15.37
CA SER A 151 -20.42 -26.93 13.90
C SER A 151 -19.02 -26.93 13.29
N LEU A 152 -18.07 -26.19 13.87
CA LEU A 152 -16.67 -26.22 13.41
C LEU A 152 -16.02 -27.59 13.68
N THR A 153 -16.29 -28.19 14.84
CA THR A 153 -15.81 -29.54 15.19
C THR A 153 -16.38 -30.59 14.22
N MET A 154 -17.68 -30.52 13.93
CA MET A 154 -18.34 -31.38 12.95
C MET A 154 -17.77 -31.22 11.54
N ILE A 155 -17.44 -30.00 11.11
CA ILE A 155 -16.73 -29.76 9.82
C ILE A 155 -15.38 -30.48 9.80
N VAL A 156 -14.63 -30.46 10.90
CA VAL A 156 -13.30 -31.05 10.95
C VAL A 156 -13.35 -32.58 11.00
N GLU A 157 -14.27 -33.14 11.77
CA GLU A 157 -14.31 -34.56 12.11
C GLU A 157 -15.24 -35.40 11.23
N GLU A 158 -16.37 -34.85 10.81
CA GLU A 158 -17.44 -35.63 10.15
C GLU A 158 -17.59 -35.32 8.66
N VAL A 159 -17.29 -34.10 8.23
CA VAL A 159 -17.44 -33.70 6.81
C VAL A 159 -16.25 -34.20 5.98
N THR A 160 -16.52 -34.89 4.88
CA THR A 160 -15.50 -35.36 3.94
C THR A 160 -14.63 -34.20 3.44
N ASN A 161 -13.32 -34.28 3.68
CA ASN A 161 -12.33 -33.23 3.39
C ASN A 161 -12.59 -31.89 4.10
N GLY A 162 -13.46 -31.81 5.11
CA GLY A 162 -13.79 -30.55 5.78
C GLY A 162 -12.59 -29.92 6.50
N SER A 163 -11.75 -30.73 7.16
CA SER A 163 -10.47 -30.28 7.73
C SER A 163 -9.54 -29.66 6.68
N LEU A 164 -9.46 -30.24 5.48
CA LEU A 164 -8.66 -29.71 4.38
C LEU A 164 -9.24 -28.37 3.88
N ILE A 165 -10.55 -28.27 3.71
CA ILE A 165 -11.22 -27.04 3.26
C ILE A 165 -10.98 -25.90 4.27
N LEU A 166 -11.16 -26.19 5.57
CA LEU A 166 -10.90 -25.23 6.64
C LEU A 166 -9.43 -24.81 6.67
N SER A 167 -8.51 -25.76 6.51
CA SER A 167 -7.07 -25.47 6.46
C SER A 167 -6.70 -24.60 5.27
N LEU A 168 -7.26 -24.86 4.08
CA LEU A 168 -7.07 -24.02 2.90
C LEU A 168 -7.63 -22.62 3.09
N HIS A 169 -8.80 -22.48 3.71
CA HIS A 169 -9.41 -21.19 4.01
C HIS A 169 -8.50 -20.35 4.92
N ASN A 170 -8.03 -20.95 6.02
CA ASN A 170 -7.13 -20.30 6.97
C ASN A 170 -5.78 -19.95 6.34
N LEU A 171 -5.19 -20.88 5.56
CA LEU A 171 -3.93 -20.66 4.87
C LEU A 171 -4.05 -19.53 3.85
N ALA A 172 -5.13 -19.49 3.08
CA ALA A 172 -5.37 -18.43 2.10
C ALA A 172 -5.52 -17.07 2.78
N GLY A 173 -6.28 -16.97 3.88
CA GLY A 173 -6.46 -15.74 4.64
C GLY A 173 -5.16 -15.22 5.26
N HIS A 174 -4.39 -16.08 5.94
CA HIS A 174 -3.10 -15.67 6.52
C HIS A 174 -2.08 -15.28 5.45
N SER A 175 -1.99 -16.04 4.36
CA SER A 175 -1.08 -15.75 3.25
C SER A 175 -1.44 -14.43 2.57
N LEU A 176 -2.73 -14.11 2.43
CA LEU A 176 -3.19 -12.84 1.85
C LEU A 176 -2.68 -11.65 2.65
N ILE A 177 -2.72 -11.70 3.99
CA ILE A 177 -2.21 -10.60 4.84
C ILE A 177 -0.70 -10.43 4.66
N VAL A 178 0.05 -11.52 4.72
CA VAL A 178 1.52 -11.47 4.59
C VAL A 178 1.91 -10.93 3.22
N LEU A 179 1.30 -11.43 2.15
CA LEU A 179 1.62 -11.00 0.79
C LEU A 179 1.16 -9.57 0.51
N ALA A 180 0.01 -9.13 1.04
CA ALA A 180 -0.42 -7.73 0.93
C ALA A 180 0.54 -6.77 1.64
N LEU A 181 1.09 -7.15 2.80
CA LEU A 181 2.14 -6.36 3.46
C LEU A 181 3.43 -6.32 2.63
N VAL A 182 3.85 -7.47 2.07
CA VAL A 182 5.01 -7.53 1.17
C VAL A 182 4.78 -6.66 -0.07
N GLN A 183 3.57 -6.65 -0.63
CA GLN A 183 3.18 -5.86 -1.78
C GLN A 183 3.35 -4.36 -1.51
N ILE A 184 2.93 -3.87 -0.34
CA ILE A 184 3.17 -2.48 0.08
C ILE A 184 4.68 -2.17 0.09
N VAL A 185 5.51 -3.07 0.62
CA VAL A 185 6.98 -2.90 0.62
C VAL A 185 7.55 -2.89 -0.80
N VAL A 186 7.13 -3.81 -1.67
CA VAL A 186 7.59 -3.88 -3.07
C VAL A 186 7.19 -2.62 -3.84
N MET A 187 5.96 -2.15 -3.68
CA MET A 187 5.49 -0.91 -4.28
C MET A 187 6.25 0.31 -3.74
N PHE A 188 6.57 0.32 -2.44
CA PHE A 188 7.36 1.37 -1.80
C PHE A 188 8.77 1.45 -2.37
N LEU A 189 9.46 0.31 -2.47
CA LEU A 189 10.81 0.21 -3.05
C LEU A 189 10.82 0.55 -4.54
N GLY A 190 9.69 0.34 -5.24
CA GLY A 190 9.51 0.68 -6.66
C GLY A 190 9.54 2.18 -6.96
N ARG A 191 9.48 3.06 -5.94
CA ARG A 191 9.55 4.52 -6.01
C ARG A 191 8.74 5.13 -7.15
N ARG A 192 7.43 4.90 -7.17
CA ARG A 192 6.51 5.63 -8.06
C ARG A 192 5.31 6.14 -7.29
N PHE A 193 5.49 7.27 -6.62
CA PHE A 193 4.41 8.09 -6.06
C PHE A 193 3.93 9.13 -7.08
N LEU A 194 3.82 8.71 -8.34
CA LEU A 194 3.28 9.55 -9.40
C LEU A 194 1.74 9.49 -9.35
N LEU A 195 1.07 10.54 -9.82
CA LEU A 195 -0.41 10.63 -9.82
C LEU A 195 -1.08 9.41 -10.49
N SER A 196 -0.42 8.81 -11.49
CA SER A 196 -0.88 7.59 -12.17
C SER A 196 -0.88 6.34 -11.30
N TRP A 197 -0.13 6.34 -10.19
CA TRP A 197 0.00 5.23 -9.24
C TRP A 197 -0.97 5.32 -8.05
N LEU A 198 -1.70 6.43 -7.91
CA LEU A 198 -2.58 6.69 -6.76
C LEU A 198 -3.63 5.58 -6.57
N THR A 199 -4.27 5.13 -7.65
CA THR A 199 -5.26 4.06 -7.58
C THR A 199 -4.66 2.74 -7.10
N ALA A 200 -3.45 2.40 -7.54
CA ALA A 200 -2.76 1.19 -7.08
C ALA A 200 -2.40 1.28 -5.59
N TRP A 201 -1.91 2.44 -5.14
CA TRP A 201 -1.58 2.67 -3.74
C TRP A 201 -2.80 2.60 -2.82
N ILE A 202 -3.88 3.33 -3.15
CA ILE A 202 -5.10 3.34 -2.35
C ILE A 202 -5.72 1.94 -2.32
N SER A 203 -5.85 1.28 -3.47
CA SER A 203 -6.41 -0.08 -3.52
C SER A 203 -5.56 -1.09 -2.74
N GLY A 204 -4.23 -1.01 -2.81
CA GLY A 204 -3.34 -1.92 -2.08
C GLY A 204 -3.40 -1.71 -0.56
N ILE A 205 -3.41 -0.45 -0.10
CA ILE A 205 -3.56 -0.13 1.33
C ILE A 205 -4.93 -0.58 1.83
N CYS A 206 -6.01 -0.25 1.10
CA CYS A 206 -7.36 -0.67 1.46
C CYS A 206 -7.48 -2.20 1.48
N LEU A 207 -6.92 -2.90 0.49
CA LEU A 207 -6.93 -4.38 0.45
C LEU A 207 -6.21 -4.97 1.66
N THR A 208 -5.06 -4.41 2.03
CA THR A 208 -4.29 -4.84 3.21
C THR A 208 -5.11 -4.64 4.49
N LEU A 209 -5.74 -3.48 4.66
CA LEU A 209 -6.60 -3.19 5.81
C LEU A 209 -7.83 -4.10 5.85
N THR A 210 -8.46 -4.37 4.71
CA THR A 210 -9.59 -5.30 4.61
C THR A 210 -9.16 -6.73 4.94
N ALA A 211 -7.99 -7.18 4.50
CA ALA A 211 -7.46 -8.51 4.84
C ALA A 211 -7.20 -8.65 6.36
N ILE A 212 -6.66 -7.60 6.99
CA ILE A 212 -6.52 -7.56 8.46
C ILE A 212 -7.89 -7.59 9.14
N GLY A 213 -8.86 -6.83 8.63
CA GLY A 213 -10.25 -6.82 9.13
C GLY A 213 -10.96 -8.18 9.00
N LEU A 214 -10.73 -8.90 7.90
CA LEU A 214 -11.20 -10.28 7.71
C LEU A 214 -10.63 -11.21 8.77
N SER A 215 -9.31 -11.18 9.01
CA SER A 215 -8.72 -11.99 10.08
C SER A 215 -9.23 -11.58 11.45
N TRP A 216 -9.39 -10.30 11.72
CA TRP A 216 -9.92 -9.80 13.00
C TRP A 216 -11.34 -10.30 13.26
N THR A 217 -12.25 -10.16 12.29
CA THR A 217 -13.63 -10.68 12.41
C THR A 217 -13.68 -12.20 12.55
N ALA A 218 -12.74 -12.93 11.96
CA ALA A 218 -12.66 -14.39 12.07
C ALA A 218 -12.26 -14.89 13.47
N ILE A 219 -11.54 -14.07 14.26
CA ILE A 219 -11.02 -14.48 15.59
C ILE A 219 -12.14 -15.07 16.46
N VAL A 220 -13.32 -14.46 16.46
CA VAL A 220 -14.42 -14.88 17.35
C VAL A 220 -15.25 -16.03 16.77
N LEU A 221 -15.09 -16.38 15.48
CA LEU A 221 -15.94 -17.37 14.81
C LEU A 221 -15.64 -18.82 15.22
N ASN A 222 -14.45 -19.13 15.73
CA ASN A 222 -14.20 -20.45 16.31
C ASN A 222 -14.85 -20.63 17.70
N TRP A 223 -15.28 -19.52 18.32
CA TRP A 223 -15.91 -19.46 19.63
C TRP A 223 -15.14 -20.19 20.74
N GLU A 224 -13.80 -20.20 20.65
CA GLU A 224 -12.94 -20.71 21.70
C GLU A 224 -12.82 -19.72 22.87
N GLN A 225 -12.48 -20.22 24.05
CA GLN A 225 -12.32 -19.40 25.25
C GLN A 225 -11.28 -18.29 25.07
N THR A 226 -10.14 -18.61 24.44
CA THR A 226 -9.06 -17.67 24.13
C THR A 226 -9.53 -16.57 23.19
N SER A 227 -10.24 -16.93 22.13
CA SER A 227 -10.85 -16.02 21.16
C SER A 227 -11.89 -15.10 21.79
N PHE A 228 -12.76 -15.63 22.66
CA PHE A 228 -13.78 -14.86 23.36
C PHE A 228 -13.16 -13.75 24.22
N TRP A 229 -12.17 -14.10 25.06
CA TRP A 229 -11.51 -13.13 25.93
C TRP A 229 -10.69 -12.11 25.16
N ARG A 230 -9.99 -12.54 24.12
CA ARG A 230 -9.26 -11.64 23.22
C ARG A 230 -10.21 -10.63 22.58
N PHE A 231 -11.32 -11.09 22.00
CA PHE A 231 -12.30 -10.22 21.35
C PHE A 231 -12.93 -9.23 22.34
N LYS A 232 -13.15 -9.65 23.59
CA LYS A 232 -13.62 -8.76 24.67
C LYS A 232 -12.65 -7.60 24.94
N ILE A 233 -11.34 -7.87 24.96
CA ILE A 233 -10.32 -6.84 25.13
C ILE A 233 -10.32 -5.89 23.93
N GLU A 234 -10.36 -6.44 22.71
CA GLU A 234 -10.36 -5.65 21.48
C GLU A 234 -11.61 -4.76 21.36
N LEU A 235 -12.80 -5.25 21.72
CA LEU A 235 -14.02 -4.44 21.81
C LEU A 235 -13.90 -3.29 22.83
N SER A 236 -13.16 -3.50 23.92
CA SER A 236 -12.92 -2.46 24.91
C SER A 236 -12.01 -1.35 24.35
N ILE A 237 -11.06 -1.70 23.48
CA ILE A 237 -10.26 -0.72 22.73
C ILE A 237 -11.14 0.06 21.76
N VAL A 238 -12.04 -0.60 21.01
CA VAL A 238 -13.01 0.07 20.12
C VAL A 238 -13.90 1.04 20.91
N ALA A 239 -14.36 0.64 22.09
CA ALA A 239 -15.18 1.48 22.96
C ALA A 239 -14.44 2.74 23.46
N SER A 240 -13.11 2.73 23.50
CA SER A 240 -12.30 3.87 23.94
C SER A 240 -12.18 4.99 22.90
N ILE A 241 -12.62 4.77 21.66
CA ILE A 241 -12.61 5.79 20.61
C ILE A 241 -13.58 6.92 20.99
N PRO A 242 -13.12 8.18 21.11
CA PRO A 242 -13.99 9.30 21.46
C PRO A 242 -15.16 9.46 20.49
N LEU A 243 -16.32 9.91 21.02
CA LEU A 243 -17.57 10.21 20.30
C LEU A 243 -18.31 9.01 19.68
N VAL A 244 -17.60 8.06 19.08
CA VAL A 244 -18.22 6.97 18.28
C VAL A 244 -17.99 5.57 18.86
N GLY A 245 -17.05 5.40 19.80
CA GLY A 245 -16.61 4.09 20.27
C GLY A 245 -17.69 3.25 20.93
N SER A 246 -18.52 3.84 21.80
CA SER A 246 -19.63 3.14 22.47
C SER A 246 -20.63 2.58 21.46
N ASN A 247 -21.07 3.43 20.52
CA ASN A 247 -22.03 3.04 19.49
C ASN A 247 -21.45 1.95 18.57
N LEU A 248 -20.17 2.06 18.22
CA LEU A 248 -19.49 1.06 17.38
C LEU A 248 -19.38 -0.28 18.10
N ARG A 249 -19.00 -0.30 19.38
CA ARG A 249 -18.99 -1.51 20.21
C ARG A 249 -20.39 -2.15 20.24
N ASP A 250 -21.44 -1.36 20.42
CA ASP A 250 -22.81 -1.88 20.52
C ASP A 250 -23.30 -2.44 19.19
N ILE A 251 -22.95 -1.81 18.07
CA ILE A 251 -23.22 -2.37 16.73
C ILE A 251 -22.48 -3.69 16.53
N LEU A 252 -21.20 -3.77 16.91
CA LEU A 252 -20.42 -4.99 16.75
C LEU A 252 -20.89 -6.12 17.68
N SER A 253 -21.22 -5.80 18.94
CA SER A 253 -21.58 -6.79 19.96
C SER A 253 -23.07 -7.11 20.05
N GLY A 254 -23.96 -6.22 19.62
CA GLY A 254 -25.39 -6.31 19.88
C GLY A 254 -25.80 -5.75 21.26
N GLY A 255 -24.97 -4.91 21.89
CA GLY A 255 -25.27 -4.13 23.09
C GLY A 255 -24.96 -4.84 24.43
N ASN A 256 -25.66 -5.94 24.75
CA ASN A 256 -25.63 -6.57 26.09
C ASN A 256 -24.38 -7.45 26.37
N GLY A 257 -23.28 -7.20 25.68
CA GLY A 257 -22.06 -8.02 25.74
C GLY A 257 -21.98 -9.05 24.62
N ILE A 258 -20.96 -9.91 24.70
CA ILE A 258 -20.66 -10.88 23.65
C ILE A 258 -21.62 -12.07 23.75
N SER A 259 -22.44 -12.29 22.72
CA SER A 259 -23.51 -13.29 22.67
C SER A 259 -23.67 -13.88 21.27
N SER A 260 -24.67 -14.76 21.06
CA SER A 260 -25.04 -15.27 19.73
C SER A 260 -25.23 -14.15 18.69
N LEU A 261 -25.78 -13.01 19.09
CA LEU A 261 -25.97 -11.86 18.19
C LEU A 261 -24.64 -11.28 17.72
N THR A 262 -23.62 -11.26 18.59
CA THR A 262 -22.26 -10.86 18.23
C THR A 262 -21.66 -11.75 17.15
N LEU A 263 -21.81 -13.09 17.27
CA LEU A 263 -21.32 -13.99 16.21
C LEU A 263 -22.04 -13.75 14.89
N GLN A 264 -23.35 -13.51 14.92
CA GLN A 264 -24.10 -13.22 13.70
C GLN A 264 -23.59 -11.94 13.03
N HIS A 265 -23.34 -10.88 13.81
CA HIS A 265 -22.77 -9.63 13.27
C HIS A 265 -21.35 -9.84 12.71
N MET A 266 -20.48 -10.55 13.44
CA MET A 266 -19.11 -10.80 12.99
C MET A 266 -19.08 -11.70 11.77
N TYR A 267 -19.92 -12.74 11.73
CA TYR A 267 -20.07 -13.60 10.57
C TYR A 267 -20.61 -12.83 9.36
N ALA A 268 -21.59 -11.95 9.57
CA ALA A 268 -22.13 -11.14 8.48
C ALA A 268 -21.10 -10.14 7.94
N LEU A 269 -20.35 -9.48 8.83
CA LEU A 269 -19.24 -8.60 8.46
C LEU A 269 -18.15 -9.35 7.71
N HIS A 270 -17.73 -10.52 8.20
CA HIS A 270 -16.69 -11.33 7.59
C HIS A 270 -17.10 -11.81 6.19
N SER A 271 -18.23 -12.51 6.09
CA SER A 271 -18.63 -13.28 4.92
C SER A 271 -19.33 -12.45 3.83
N TYR A 272 -20.17 -11.48 4.21
CA TYR A 272 -20.98 -10.74 3.23
C TYR A 272 -20.43 -9.36 2.90
N ILE A 273 -19.75 -8.70 3.85
CA ILE A 273 -19.27 -7.33 3.65
C ILE A 273 -17.79 -7.35 3.29
N LEU A 274 -16.92 -7.77 4.21
CA LEU A 274 -15.47 -7.67 4.04
C LEU A 274 -14.95 -8.61 2.95
N ALA A 275 -15.48 -9.83 2.83
CA ALA A 275 -15.05 -10.77 1.79
C ALA A 275 -15.35 -10.23 0.38
N VAL A 276 -16.54 -9.67 0.17
CA VAL A 276 -16.93 -9.05 -1.12
C VAL A 276 -16.06 -7.83 -1.41
N VAL A 277 -15.83 -6.97 -0.41
CA VAL A 277 -14.95 -5.80 -0.54
C VAL A 277 -13.52 -6.22 -0.88
N ALA A 278 -12.99 -7.28 -0.27
CA ALA A 278 -11.65 -7.78 -0.56
C ALA A 278 -11.51 -8.26 -2.02
N ILE A 279 -12.51 -8.98 -2.54
CA ILE A 279 -12.52 -9.40 -3.96
C ILE A 279 -12.50 -8.18 -4.87
N ILE A 280 -13.40 -7.21 -4.66
CA ILE A 280 -13.49 -6.00 -5.48
C ILE A 280 -12.17 -5.21 -5.44
N LEU A 281 -11.59 -5.04 -4.25
CA LEU A 281 -10.31 -4.35 -4.06
C LEU A 281 -9.15 -5.09 -4.74
N SER A 282 -9.09 -6.42 -4.64
CA SER A 282 -8.04 -7.22 -5.29
C SER A 282 -8.09 -7.14 -6.83
N ILE A 283 -9.29 -7.17 -7.42
CA ILE A 283 -9.48 -6.94 -8.86
C ILE A 283 -9.03 -5.52 -9.23
N THR A 284 -9.49 -4.52 -8.48
CA THR A 284 -9.14 -3.11 -8.72
C THR A 284 -7.64 -2.89 -8.62
N HIS A 285 -6.98 -3.51 -7.63
CA HIS A 285 -5.55 -3.41 -7.39
C HIS A 285 -4.75 -4.01 -8.56
N LEU A 286 -5.09 -5.23 -8.98
CA LEU A 286 -4.46 -5.88 -10.12
C LEU A 286 -4.65 -5.09 -11.41
N THR A 287 -5.87 -4.63 -11.70
CA THR A 287 -6.13 -3.80 -12.89
C THR A 287 -5.33 -2.51 -12.87
N ALA A 288 -5.23 -1.83 -11.72
CA ALA A 288 -4.45 -0.60 -11.59
C ALA A 288 -2.97 -0.84 -11.91
N LEU A 289 -2.37 -1.93 -11.42
CA LEU A 289 -0.98 -2.30 -11.70
C LEU A 289 -0.75 -2.67 -13.17
N ILE A 290 -1.65 -3.45 -13.77
CA ILE A 290 -1.55 -3.83 -15.20
C ILE A 290 -1.64 -2.57 -16.08
N CYS A 291 -2.60 -1.67 -15.82
CA CYS A 291 -2.73 -0.43 -16.57
C CYS A 291 -1.45 0.42 -16.47
N GLN A 292 -0.80 0.45 -15.31
CA GLN A 292 0.46 1.18 -15.15
C GLN A 292 1.66 0.48 -15.82
N GLU A 293 1.69 -0.85 -15.87
CA GLU A 293 2.67 -1.61 -16.64
C GLU A 293 2.55 -1.35 -18.13
N GLN A 294 1.33 -1.34 -18.67
CA GLN A 294 1.07 -1.01 -20.08
C GLN A 294 1.49 0.42 -20.42
N ASN A 295 1.22 1.38 -19.53
CA ASN A 295 1.64 2.78 -19.70
C ASN A 295 3.17 2.97 -19.64
N TRP A 296 3.93 2.00 -19.10
CA TRP A 296 5.39 2.08 -18.94
C TRP A 296 6.19 1.41 -20.07
N LYS A 297 5.56 0.84 -21.12
CA LYS A 297 6.30 0.14 -22.19
C LYS A 297 7.47 0.97 -22.75
N PRO A 298 8.70 0.42 -22.82
CA PRO A 298 9.90 1.15 -23.20
C PRO A 298 9.89 1.67 -24.64
N GLU A 299 9.07 1.08 -25.52
CA GLU A 299 8.87 1.55 -26.90
C GLU A 299 8.38 3.00 -26.95
N ASN A 300 7.44 3.38 -26.06
CA ASN A 300 6.95 4.76 -25.96
C ASN A 300 8.03 5.74 -25.47
N LYS A 301 9.05 5.28 -24.75
CA LYS A 301 10.18 6.11 -24.30
C LYS A 301 11.31 6.14 -25.33
N LYS A 302 11.63 5.02 -25.97
CA LYS A 302 12.63 4.95 -27.06
C LYS A 302 12.19 5.85 -28.21
N PHE A 303 10.90 5.82 -28.57
CA PHE A 303 10.32 6.72 -29.57
C PHE A 303 10.38 8.19 -29.14
N ARG A 304 10.05 8.50 -27.88
CA ARG A 304 10.10 9.88 -27.36
C ARG A 304 11.54 10.42 -27.23
N LEU A 305 12.48 9.58 -26.82
CA LEU A 305 13.91 9.90 -26.77
C LEU A 305 14.50 10.06 -28.17
N MET A 306 14.10 9.21 -29.13
CA MET A 306 14.46 9.38 -30.54
C MET A 306 13.90 10.69 -31.10
N GLN A 307 12.65 11.04 -30.81
CA GLN A 307 12.07 12.32 -31.23
C GLN A 307 12.79 13.52 -30.60
N LEU A 308 13.16 13.44 -29.32
CA LEU A 308 13.90 14.51 -28.63
C LEU A 308 15.34 14.63 -29.16
N CYS A 309 16.05 13.53 -29.40
CA CYS A 309 17.35 13.54 -30.06
C CYS A 309 17.26 14.11 -31.46
N ASN A 310 16.27 13.69 -32.26
CA ASN A 310 16.11 14.17 -33.63
C ASN A 310 15.79 15.67 -33.66
N LYS A 311 14.99 16.16 -32.70
CA LYS A 311 14.69 17.59 -32.53
C LYS A 311 15.90 18.42 -32.07
N TYR A 312 16.80 17.82 -31.28
CA TYR A 312 18.04 18.47 -30.85
C TYR A 312 19.04 18.56 -32.00
N VAL A 313 19.24 17.47 -32.74
CA VAL A 313 20.14 17.43 -33.92
C VAL A 313 19.66 18.39 -35.00
N SER A 314 18.34 18.45 -35.27
CA SER A 314 17.79 19.40 -36.25
C SER A 314 17.94 20.87 -35.82
N ASN A 315 17.93 21.14 -34.51
CA ASN A 315 18.14 22.49 -33.99
C ASN A 315 19.62 22.91 -34.06
N GLU A 316 20.55 22.00 -33.83
CA GLU A 316 21.99 22.26 -34.01
C GLU A 316 22.32 22.60 -35.47
N GLU A 317 21.82 21.82 -36.45
CA GLU A 317 22.03 22.10 -37.87
C GLU A 317 21.45 23.46 -38.32
N SER A 318 20.33 23.89 -37.73
CA SER A 318 19.72 25.19 -38.02
C SER A 318 20.44 26.39 -37.39
N SER A 319 21.29 26.16 -36.38
CA SER A 319 22.05 27.19 -35.67
C SER A 319 23.49 27.36 -36.18
N SER A 320 23.94 26.45 -37.05
CA SER A 320 25.27 26.44 -37.69
C SER A 320 25.29 27.01 -39.11
N VAL A 321 24.19 27.60 -39.58
CA VAL A 321 24.04 28.31 -40.88
C VAL A 321 23.66 29.75 -40.62
#